data_AF-A0A6C0KLL7-F1
#
_entry.id   AF-A0A6C0KLL7-F1
#
_cell.length_a   1.000
_cell.length_b   1.000
_cell.length_c   1.000
_cell.angle_alpha   90.00
_cell.angle_beta   90.00
_cell.angle_gamma   90.00
#
_symmetry.space_group_name_H-M   'P 1'
#
loop_
_entity.id
_entity.type
_entity.pdbx_description
1 polymer ?
#
loop_
_entity_poly.entity_id
_entity_poly.type
_entity_poly.pdbx_seq_one_letter_code
_entity_poly.pdbx_strand_id
1 'polypeptide(L)'
;MSYIDLTAVEYFTLSRFGVLAETAITSTGTTTVNSGLWGFPTVAAPIPNIVAGTPPASQSTGGQAFIAQIELNILKNNLDAKRITLPRVVLTPTPGNYTFSPNIDYVNTTASGVTFTDNIITFDGQNDENAQFFITVKDLTLGSGYLVFTRTIFRLINSARPCNIFFNIDAYIECTYTNLSPLSLSGNFISGTYASFTNPSSINGHIYAKTVVTITAQTTGTSVNTLSCSFIPPIPPIPCYLKGTLLLTKEGIVAIENIKAGDNIVTKGKIYNNKFIKNDAIQKIEPVKWINKFKVTDLNSESRPICIKRDALGKNYPFKDLYVSPNHSLLIKGKMIPAKTLVNRETIYQDNELDNIEYYHLECEEHSAIIANGILSESFLEINNRDVFDNSIRMRPRVNSNKTNLKKMLRL
;
A
#
# COMPACT_ATOMS: atom_id res chain seq x y z
N MET A 1 1.12 -17.08 -10.03
CA MET A 1 1.76 -15.91 -9.37
C MET A 1 0.71 -15.08 -8.66
N SER A 2 1.09 -14.51 -7.52
CA SER A 2 0.28 -13.68 -6.64
C SER A 2 -0.37 -12.49 -7.37
N TYR A 3 -1.45 -12.00 -6.78
CA TYR A 3 -2.05 -10.71 -7.09
C TYR A 3 -1.01 -9.58 -6.97
N ILE A 4 -0.98 -8.63 -7.90
CA ILE A 4 -0.06 -7.48 -7.83
C ILE A 4 -0.74 -6.35 -7.06
N ASP A 5 -0.30 -6.11 -5.84
CA ASP A 5 -0.84 -5.07 -4.98
C ASP A 5 0.20 -3.97 -4.78
N LEU A 6 -0.03 -2.77 -5.31
CA LEU A 6 0.87 -1.63 -5.09
C LEU A 6 0.93 -1.20 -3.63
N THR A 7 -0.02 -1.63 -2.79
CA THR A 7 0.01 -1.37 -1.34
C THR A 7 0.87 -2.36 -0.56
N ALA A 8 1.41 -3.40 -1.23
CA ALA A 8 2.30 -4.37 -0.60
C ALA A 8 3.59 -3.71 -0.10
N VAL A 9 4.18 -4.32 0.94
CA VAL A 9 5.40 -3.82 1.60
C VAL A 9 6.58 -3.63 0.64
N GLU A 10 6.65 -4.43 -0.42
CA GLU A 10 7.69 -4.37 -1.46
C GLU A 10 7.60 -3.13 -2.37
N TYR A 11 6.47 -2.41 -2.37
CA TYR A 11 6.26 -1.16 -3.11
C TYR A 11 5.89 0.00 -2.18
N PHE A 12 6.20 -0.11 -0.88
CA PHE A 12 5.76 0.83 0.15
C PHE A 12 6.19 2.27 -0.15
N THR A 13 7.38 2.47 -0.72
CA THR A 13 7.89 3.79 -1.07
C THR A 13 7.32 4.25 -2.41
N LEU A 14 7.33 3.37 -3.42
CA LEU A 14 6.90 3.61 -4.78
C LEU A 14 5.44 4.05 -4.87
N SER A 15 4.55 3.31 -4.19
CA SER A 15 3.11 3.56 -4.22
C SER A 15 2.70 4.91 -3.66
N ARG A 16 3.58 5.55 -2.87
CA ARG A 16 3.37 6.91 -2.40
C ARG A 16 3.56 7.93 -3.52
N PHE A 17 4.35 7.64 -4.55
CA PHE A 17 4.58 8.58 -5.64
C PHE A 17 3.41 8.57 -6.63
N GLY A 18 2.78 9.73 -6.85
CA GLY A 18 1.88 9.92 -7.98
C GLY A 18 2.63 10.11 -9.29
N VAL A 19 3.78 10.76 -9.22
CA VAL A 19 4.69 10.97 -10.37
C VAL A 19 6.13 10.70 -9.93
N LEU A 20 6.77 9.72 -10.55
CA LEU A 20 8.17 9.38 -10.33
C LEU A 20 8.90 9.35 -11.67
N ALA A 21 10.07 9.98 -11.71
CA ALA A 21 11.02 9.88 -12.80
C ALA A 21 12.43 9.71 -12.23
N GLU A 22 13.38 9.18 -12.99
CA GLU A 22 14.78 9.10 -12.52
C GLU A 22 15.55 10.39 -12.80
N THR A 23 15.24 11.08 -13.90
CA THR A 23 16.02 12.22 -14.38
C THR A 23 15.30 13.54 -14.18
N ALA A 24 14.04 13.65 -14.63
CA ALA A 24 13.31 14.91 -14.56
C ALA A 24 11.80 14.73 -14.60
N ILE A 25 11.08 15.67 -13.97
CA ILE A 25 9.66 15.88 -14.22
C ILE A 25 9.51 17.31 -14.74
N THR A 26 8.84 17.48 -15.87
CA THR A 26 8.59 18.79 -16.48
C THR A 26 7.10 19.05 -16.58
N SER A 27 6.67 20.26 -16.26
CA SER A 27 5.27 20.69 -16.36
C SER A 27 5.17 22.02 -17.09
N THR A 28 4.35 22.08 -18.13
CA THR A 28 3.91 23.32 -18.77
C THR A 28 2.45 23.55 -18.40
N GLY A 29 2.11 24.74 -17.88
CA GLY A 29 0.83 24.96 -17.21
C GLY A 29 0.77 24.24 -15.84
N THR A 30 -0.27 24.53 -15.07
CA THR A 30 -0.40 23.99 -13.70
C THR A 30 -0.74 22.51 -13.70
N THR A 31 0.12 21.71 -13.07
CA THR A 31 -0.15 20.32 -12.71
C THR A 31 -0.35 20.21 -11.20
N THR A 32 -1.46 19.64 -10.78
CA THR A 32 -1.78 19.37 -9.38
C THR A 32 -1.64 17.88 -9.10
N VAL A 33 -0.77 17.50 -8.16
CA VAL A 33 -0.69 16.11 -7.68
C VAL A 33 -1.49 16.00 -6.39
N ASN A 34 -2.54 15.18 -6.40
CA ASN A 34 -3.42 14.95 -5.26
C ASN A 34 -3.00 13.68 -4.53
N SER A 35 -2.64 13.82 -3.25
CA SER A 35 -2.15 12.75 -2.36
C SER A 35 -0.81 12.11 -2.79
N GLY A 36 0.05 11.82 -1.82
CA GLY A 36 1.33 11.14 -2.06
C GLY A 36 2.54 12.06 -2.28
N LEU A 37 3.49 11.59 -3.07
CA LEU A 37 4.77 12.23 -3.38
C LEU A 37 4.91 12.47 -4.88
N TRP A 38 5.80 13.39 -5.25
CA TRP A 38 6.35 13.45 -6.60
C TRP A 38 7.84 13.80 -6.55
N GLY A 39 8.62 13.35 -7.52
CA GLY A 39 10.02 13.74 -7.61
C GLY A 39 10.91 12.77 -8.37
N PHE A 40 12.20 13.07 -8.30
CA PHE A 40 13.30 12.25 -8.81
C PHE A 40 14.49 12.31 -7.83
N PRO A 41 15.44 11.35 -7.88
CA PRO A 41 16.46 11.14 -6.83
C PRO A 41 17.37 12.32 -6.48
N THR A 42 17.47 13.33 -7.34
CA THR A 42 18.47 14.41 -7.22
C THR A 42 17.88 15.79 -6.91
N VAL A 43 16.59 15.90 -6.59
CA VAL A 43 15.97 17.22 -6.46
C VAL A 43 16.15 17.85 -5.09
N ALA A 44 16.64 19.09 -5.07
CA ALA A 44 16.70 19.95 -3.89
C ALA A 44 15.71 21.14 -3.93
N ALA A 45 15.10 21.45 -5.07
CA ALA A 45 14.22 22.61 -5.26
C ALA A 45 12.85 22.23 -5.86
N PRO A 46 11.79 23.04 -5.64
CA PRO A 46 10.47 22.79 -6.21
C PRO A 46 10.49 22.59 -7.73
N ILE A 47 9.73 21.61 -8.22
CA ILE A 47 9.57 21.39 -9.66
C ILE A 47 8.60 22.45 -10.19
N PRO A 48 9.00 23.29 -11.17
CA PRO A 48 8.15 24.36 -11.68
C PRO A 48 6.79 23.86 -12.17
N ASN A 49 5.75 24.65 -11.88
CA ASN A 49 4.36 24.40 -12.26
C ASN A 49 3.70 23.12 -11.71
N ILE A 50 4.38 22.37 -10.84
CA ILE A 50 3.78 21.27 -10.08
C ILE A 50 3.45 21.76 -8.68
N VAL A 51 2.19 21.58 -8.27
CA VAL A 51 1.69 22.01 -6.96
C VAL A 51 0.99 20.89 -6.23
N ALA A 52 0.99 20.96 -4.90
CA ALA A 52 0.24 20.07 -4.05
C ALA A 52 -1.26 20.27 -4.24
N GLY A 53 -1.98 19.18 -4.38
CA GLY A 53 -3.45 19.14 -4.44
C GLY A 53 -4.12 18.92 -3.10
N THR A 54 -5.31 18.32 -3.10
CA THR A 54 -6.05 17.96 -1.88
C THR A 54 -6.40 16.47 -1.89
N PRO A 55 -5.97 15.68 -0.88
CA PRO A 55 -5.02 16.01 0.18
C PRO A 55 -3.65 16.47 -0.37
N PRO A 56 -2.90 17.28 0.38
CA PRO A 56 -1.61 17.78 -0.08
C PRO A 56 -0.67 16.61 -0.32
N ALA A 57 -0.11 16.57 -1.52
CA ALA A 57 1.08 15.78 -1.80
C ALA A 57 2.32 16.65 -1.55
N SER A 58 3.49 16.04 -1.41
CA SER A 58 4.74 16.77 -1.22
C SER A 58 5.80 16.33 -2.21
N GLN A 59 6.73 17.23 -2.50
CA GLN A 59 7.95 16.83 -3.18
C GLN A 59 8.77 15.91 -2.28
N SER A 60 9.30 14.83 -2.84
CA SER A 60 10.13 13.87 -2.13
C SER A 60 11.55 14.40 -1.87
N THR A 61 12.18 13.93 -0.80
CA THR A 61 13.65 13.99 -0.66
C THR A 61 14.31 13.00 -1.61
N GLY A 62 15.55 13.28 -2.04
CA GLY A 62 16.26 12.44 -3.01
C GLY A 62 16.38 10.96 -2.60
N GLY A 63 16.55 10.68 -1.30
CA GLY A 63 16.66 9.31 -0.78
C GLY A 63 15.38 8.47 -0.96
N GLN A 64 14.20 9.05 -0.71
CA GLN A 64 12.93 8.34 -0.90
C GLN A 64 12.65 8.07 -2.39
N ALA A 65 12.96 9.04 -3.26
CA ALA A 65 12.81 8.87 -4.70
C ALA A 65 13.78 7.81 -5.27
N PHE A 66 15.00 7.72 -4.72
CA PHE A 66 15.94 6.66 -5.07
C PHE A 66 15.42 5.26 -4.70
N ILE A 67 14.90 5.09 -3.48
CA ILE A 67 14.29 3.82 -3.05
C ILE A 67 13.09 3.48 -3.92
N ALA A 68 12.22 4.45 -4.22
CA ALA A 68 11.07 4.26 -5.11
C ALA A 68 11.48 3.78 -6.51
N GLN A 69 12.62 4.26 -7.04
CA GLN A 69 13.14 3.81 -8.34
C GLN A 69 13.61 2.34 -8.30
N ILE A 70 14.17 1.89 -7.17
CA ILE A 70 14.50 0.48 -6.96
C ILE A 70 13.22 -0.37 -6.92
N GLU A 71 12.23 0.06 -6.15
CA GLU A 71 10.93 -0.62 -6.05
C GLU A 71 10.18 -0.64 -7.39
N LEU A 72 10.36 0.37 -8.25
CA LEU A 72 9.82 0.38 -9.61
C LEU A 72 10.39 -0.75 -10.47
N ASN A 73 11.70 -1.05 -10.34
CA ASN A 73 12.30 -2.18 -11.03
C ASN A 73 11.75 -3.51 -10.53
N ILE A 74 11.49 -3.63 -9.21
CA ILE A 74 10.84 -4.80 -8.62
C ILE A 74 9.43 -4.96 -9.20
N LEU A 75 8.64 -3.89 -9.27
CA LEU A 75 7.31 -3.90 -9.86
C LEU A 75 7.34 -4.35 -11.33
N LYS A 76 8.24 -3.80 -12.14
CA LYS A 76 8.39 -4.20 -13.56
C LYS A 76 8.70 -5.69 -13.69
N ASN A 77 9.62 -6.21 -12.89
CA ASN A 77 9.95 -7.64 -12.86
C ASN A 77 8.76 -8.49 -12.46
N ASN A 78 8.01 -8.08 -11.44
CA ASN A 78 6.83 -8.82 -10.98
C ASN A 78 5.67 -8.78 -11.99
N LEU A 79 5.48 -7.67 -12.70
CA LEU A 79 4.55 -7.57 -13.82
C LEU A 79 4.97 -8.48 -14.99
N ASP A 80 6.27 -8.52 -15.32
CA ASP A 80 6.82 -9.40 -16.35
C ASP A 80 6.67 -10.88 -15.99
N ALA A 81 6.87 -11.21 -14.72
CA ALA A 81 6.67 -12.56 -14.25
C ALA A 81 5.18 -12.95 -14.27
N LYS A 82 4.29 -12.05 -13.82
CA LYS A 82 2.84 -12.27 -13.79
C LYS A 82 2.27 -12.53 -15.17
N ARG A 83 2.63 -11.73 -16.17
CA ARG A 83 2.06 -11.84 -17.52
C ARG A 83 2.35 -13.17 -18.22
N ILE A 84 3.47 -13.82 -17.91
CA ILE A 84 3.83 -15.14 -18.47
C ILE A 84 2.82 -16.21 -18.03
N THR A 85 2.12 -15.97 -16.91
CA THR A 85 1.12 -16.90 -16.37
C THR A 85 -0.30 -16.67 -16.89
N LEU A 86 -0.53 -15.64 -17.72
CA LEU A 86 -1.87 -15.24 -18.17
C LEU A 86 -2.15 -15.69 -19.61
N PRO A 87 -3.43 -15.92 -19.97
CA PRO A 87 -3.86 -16.00 -21.36
C PRO A 87 -3.43 -14.75 -22.12
N ARG A 88 -2.97 -14.93 -23.35
CA ARG A 88 -2.43 -13.84 -24.18
C ARG A 88 -3.40 -13.45 -25.27
N VAL A 89 -3.60 -12.14 -25.44
CA VAL A 89 -4.36 -11.55 -26.55
C VAL A 89 -3.50 -10.54 -27.25
N VAL A 90 -3.45 -10.62 -28.58
CA VAL A 90 -2.72 -9.65 -29.40
C VAL A 90 -3.56 -8.40 -29.59
N LEU A 91 -2.99 -7.25 -29.26
CA LEU A 91 -3.51 -5.93 -29.55
C LEU A 91 -3.33 -5.65 -31.04
N THR A 92 -4.43 -5.70 -31.78
CA THR A 92 -4.49 -5.23 -33.16
C THR A 92 -5.20 -3.88 -33.16
N PRO A 93 -4.49 -2.74 -33.09
CA PRO A 93 -5.11 -1.42 -33.17
C PRO A 93 -5.76 -1.24 -34.53
N THR A 94 -7.08 -1.22 -34.54
CA THR A 94 -8.00 -1.01 -35.66
C THR A 94 -8.98 0.07 -35.23
N PRO A 95 -9.61 0.80 -36.17
CA PRO A 95 -10.68 1.73 -35.83
C PRO A 95 -11.81 1.03 -35.04
N GLY A 96 -12.22 1.57 -33.89
CA GLY A 96 -13.31 1.00 -33.08
C GLY A 96 -13.11 1.05 -31.57
N ASN A 97 -14.06 0.55 -30.80
CA ASN A 97 -13.97 0.53 -29.34
C ASN A 97 -13.31 -0.76 -28.85
N TYR A 98 -12.50 -0.65 -27.80
CA TYR A 98 -11.81 -1.79 -27.17
C TYR A 98 -12.44 -2.08 -25.82
N THR A 99 -12.62 -3.36 -25.49
CA THR A 99 -12.98 -3.78 -24.14
C THR A 99 -11.92 -4.73 -23.62
N PHE A 100 -11.23 -4.31 -22.57
CA PHE A 100 -10.29 -5.14 -21.83
C PHE A 100 -11.03 -5.92 -20.75
N SER A 101 -10.83 -7.23 -20.77
CA SER A 101 -11.23 -8.15 -19.70
C SER A 101 -10.05 -8.39 -18.76
N PRO A 102 -10.30 -8.71 -17.48
CA PRO A 102 -9.24 -8.87 -16.50
C PRO A 102 -8.48 -10.19 -16.71
N ASN A 103 -7.31 -10.28 -16.11
CA ASN A 103 -6.45 -11.47 -16.07
C ASN A 103 -6.02 -11.97 -17.46
N ILE A 104 -5.79 -11.05 -18.40
CA ILE A 104 -5.26 -11.31 -19.74
C ILE A 104 -4.00 -10.47 -19.95
N ASP A 105 -2.96 -11.05 -20.56
CA ASP A 105 -1.78 -10.36 -21.08
C ASP A 105 -2.09 -9.81 -22.47
N TYR A 106 -2.42 -8.52 -22.55
CA TYR A 106 -2.63 -7.83 -23.83
C TYR A 106 -1.29 -7.36 -24.38
N VAL A 107 -0.86 -7.94 -25.50
CA VAL A 107 0.49 -7.75 -26.07
C VAL A 107 0.47 -7.19 -27.47
N ASN A 108 1.56 -6.55 -27.89
CA ASN A 108 1.78 -6.25 -29.30
C ASN A 108 2.54 -7.39 -30.01
N THR A 109 2.29 -7.58 -31.30
CA THR A 109 3.07 -8.47 -32.18
C THR A 109 3.88 -7.74 -33.25
N THR A 110 3.75 -6.41 -33.38
CA THR A 110 4.56 -5.61 -34.32
C THR A 110 5.75 -4.97 -33.62
N ALA A 111 6.89 -4.87 -34.31
CA ALA A 111 8.16 -4.34 -33.77
C ALA A 111 8.14 -2.84 -33.39
N SER A 112 7.05 -2.13 -33.70
CA SER A 112 7.02 -0.67 -33.59
C SER A 112 6.28 -0.18 -32.35
N GLY A 113 5.09 -0.69 -32.01
CA GLY A 113 4.32 -0.22 -30.85
C GLY A 113 2.81 -0.28 -31.09
N VAL A 114 2.01 0.23 -30.15
CA VAL A 114 0.55 0.28 -30.24
C VAL A 114 0.08 1.73 -30.17
N THR A 115 -0.74 2.14 -31.12
CA THR A 115 -1.37 3.47 -31.13
C THR A 115 -2.88 3.32 -31.14
N PHE A 116 -3.54 3.94 -30.16
CA PHE A 116 -4.98 4.13 -30.13
C PHE A 116 -5.29 5.56 -30.58
N THR A 117 -6.17 5.71 -31.58
CA THR A 117 -6.62 6.99 -32.12
C THR A 117 -8.14 7.00 -32.16
N ASP A 118 -8.75 7.96 -31.48
CA ASP A 118 -10.21 8.15 -31.41
C ASP A 118 -10.99 6.92 -30.87
N ASN A 119 -10.32 6.03 -30.15
CA ASN A 119 -10.94 4.84 -29.57
C ASN A 119 -11.64 5.15 -28.22
N ILE A 120 -12.71 4.42 -27.91
CA ILE A 120 -13.17 4.25 -26.52
C ILE A 120 -12.61 2.93 -26.00
N ILE A 121 -11.77 3.00 -24.99
CA ILE A 121 -11.23 1.86 -24.25
C ILE A 121 -12.06 1.66 -22.99
N THR A 122 -12.66 0.48 -22.85
CA THR A 122 -13.45 0.07 -21.69
C THR A 122 -12.69 -0.99 -20.90
N PHE A 123 -12.54 -0.80 -19.61
CA PHE A 123 -12.07 -1.80 -18.66
C PHE A 123 -13.29 -2.37 -17.95
N ASP A 124 -13.58 -3.65 -18.20
CA ASP A 124 -14.70 -4.35 -17.59
C ASP A 124 -14.20 -5.22 -16.45
N GLY A 125 -14.49 -4.84 -15.20
CA GLY A 125 -14.08 -5.61 -14.02
C GLY A 125 -14.86 -6.88 -13.80
N GLN A 126 -15.91 -7.15 -14.60
CA GLN A 126 -16.77 -8.32 -14.48
C GLN A 126 -17.35 -8.53 -13.07
N ASN A 127 -17.59 -7.43 -12.36
CA ASN A 127 -18.06 -7.34 -10.98
C ASN A 127 -17.05 -7.84 -9.93
N ASP A 128 -15.79 -8.03 -10.30
CA ASP A 128 -14.68 -8.29 -9.39
C ASP A 128 -13.92 -6.98 -9.10
N GLU A 129 -13.93 -6.55 -7.84
CA GLU A 129 -13.19 -5.35 -7.40
C GLU A 129 -11.67 -5.54 -7.42
N ASN A 130 -11.20 -6.79 -7.48
CA ASN A 130 -9.80 -7.18 -7.58
C ASN A 130 -9.39 -7.53 -9.02
N ALA A 131 -10.27 -7.28 -9.99
CA ALA A 131 -9.98 -7.47 -11.41
C ALA A 131 -8.73 -6.69 -11.83
N GLN A 132 -7.71 -7.39 -12.34
CA GLN A 132 -6.44 -6.80 -12.79
C GLN A 132 -6.30 -6.82 -14.30
N PHE A 133 -5.80 -5.74 -14.88
CA PHE A 133 -5.63 -5.57 -16.31
C PHE A 133 -4.15 -5.36 -16.62
N PHE A 134 -3.61 -6.16 -17.54
CA PHE A 134 -2.20 -6.15 -17.89
C PHE A 134 -2.05 -5.81 -19.37
N ILE A 135 -1.60 -4.59 -19.65
CA ILE A 135 -1.35 -4.09 -21.00
C ILE A 135 0.15 -3.93 -21.14
N THR A 136 0.72 -4.80 -21.95
CA THR A 136 2.17 -4.97 -22.03
C THR A 136 2.63 -4.80 -23.47
N VAL A 137 3.28 -3.68 -23.78
CA VAL A 137 3.89 -3.46 -25.09
C VAL A 137 5.39 -3.58 -24.92
N LYS A 138 5.91 -4.76 -25.25
CA LYS A 138 7.32 -5.11 -25.16
C LYS A 138 7.83 -5.60 -26.49
N ASP A 139 8.91 -4.96 -26.96
CA ASP A 139 9.71 -5.51 -28.04
C ASP A 139 10.88 -6.26 -27.38
N LEU A 140 10.77 -7.58 -27.29
CA LEU A 140 11.77 -8.45 -26.66
C LEU A 140 13.11 -8.48 -27.43
N THR A 141 13.17 -7.88 -28.62
CA THR A 141 14.35 -7.87 -29.49
C THR A 141 15.05 -6.52 -29.54
N LEU A 142 14.31 -5.40 -29.46
CA LEU A 142 14.85 -4.05 -29.67
C LEU A 142 14.54 -3.05 -28.55
N GLY A 143 13.67 -3.39 -27.59
CA GLY A 143 13.28 -2.47 -26.51
C GLY A 143 12.52 -1.21 -26.99
N SER A 144 11.95 -1.24 -28.20
CA SER A 144 11.29 -0.12 -28.88
C SER A 144 9.77 -0.06 -28.71
N GLY A 145 9.16 -1.02 -28.01
CA GLY A 145 7.71 -1.10 -27.87
C GLY A 145 7.13 0.11 -27.14
N TYR A 146 6.38 0.95 -27.86
CA TYR A 146 5.70 2.13 -27.31
C TYR A 146 4.18 1.96 -27.24
N LEU A 147 3.54 2.81 -26.43
CA LEU A 147 2.09 2.92 -26.35
C LEU A 147 1.63 4.37 -26.46
N VAL A 148 0.82 4.67 -27.47
CA VAL A 148 0.34 6.03 -27.76
C VAL A 148 -1.18 6.08 -27.69
N PHE A 149 -1.72 7.10 -27.03
CA PHE A 149 -3.14 7.42 -26.99
C PHE A 149 -3.38 8.80 -27.59
N THR A 150 -4.09 8.85 -28.72
CA THR A 150 -4.53 10.10 -29.36
C THR A 150 -6.04 10.18 -29.25
N ARG A 151 -6.57 11.21 -28.56
CA ARG A 151 -8.03 11.42 -28.42
C ARG A 151 -8.81 10.17 -27.96
N THR A 152 -8.16 9.31 -27.16
CA THR A 152 -8.74 8.05 -26.65
C THR A 152 -9.50 8.29 -25.35
N ILE A 153 -10.67 7.68 -25.20
CA ILE A 153 -11.51 7.79 -23.99
C ILE A 153 -11.40 6.53 -23.15
N PHE A 154 -11.21 6.67 -21.84
CA PHE A 154 -11.16 5.54 -20.90
C PHE A 154 -12.50 5.43 -20.16
N ARG A 155 -13.04 4.22 -20.08
CA ARG A 155 -14.27 3.89 -19.34
C ARG A 155 -14.00 2.72 -18.41
N LEU A 156 -14.41 2.83 -17.16
CA LEU A 156 -14.35 1.75 -16.18
C LEU A 156 -15.78 1.32 -15.87
N ILE A 157 -16.07 0.02 -15.98
CA ILE A 157 -17.39 -0.56 -15.70
C ILE A 157 -17.24 -1.80 -14.80
N ASN A 158 -18.36 -2.22 -14.21
CA ASN A 158 -18.47 -3.48 -13.45
C ASN A 158 -17.32 -3.69 -12.45
N SER A 159 -17.09 -2.70 -11.59
CA SER A 159 -16.06 -2.72 -10.52
C SER A 159 -14.61 -2.60 -10.98
N ALA A 160 -14.31 -2.31 -12.25
CA ALA A 160 -12.95 -1.99 -12.66
C ALA A 160 -12.39 -0.79 -11.88
N ARG A 161 -11.14 -0.88 -11.41
CA ARG A 161 -10.48 0.15 -10.61
C ARG A 161 -9.20 0.63 -11.29
N PRO A 162 -8.89 1.95 -11.27
CA PRO A 162 -7.66 2.46 -11.86
C PRO A 162 -6.39 1.82 -11.29
N CYS A 163 -6.38 1.53 -9.99
CA CYS A 163 -5.23 0.92 -9.30
C CYS A 163 -4.84 -0.48 -9.80
N ASN A 164 -5.76 -1.18 -10.46
CA ASN A 164 -5.54 -2.53 -10.95
C ASN A 164 -5.27 -2.58 -12.46
N ILE A 165 -5.14 -1.42 -13.12
CA ILE A 165 -4.80 -1.32 -14.54
C ILE A 165 -3.31 -1.00 -14.66
N PHE A 166 -2.55 -1.90 -15.27
CA PHE A 166 -1.10 -1.76 -15.42
C PHE A 166 -0.73 -1.64 -16.89
N PHE A 167 -0.15 -0.51 -17.27
CA PHE A 167 0.48 -0.30 -18.57
C PHE A 167 2.00 -0.43 -18.39
N ASN A 168 2.56 -1.60 -18.69
CA ASN A 168 4.00 -1.87 -18.56
C ASN A 168 4.66 -1.86 -19.93
N ILE A 169 5.36 -0.77 -20.24
CA ILE A 169 5.84 -0.47 -21.59
C ILE A 169 7.37 -0.40 -21.58
N ASP A 170 8.01 -0.98 -22.60
CA ASP A 170 9.49 -1.03 -22.68
C ASP A 170 10.09 0.31 -23.12
N ALA A 171 9.52 0.96 -24.14
CA ALA A 171 9.99 2.26 -24.61
C ALA A 171 9.25 3.39 -23.89
N TYR A 172 8.22 3.96 -24.48
CA TYR A 172 7.58 5.17 -23.97
C TYR A 172 6.05 5.09 -23.99
N ILE A 173 5.44 5.96 -23.18
CA ILE A 173 3.99 6.19 -23.17
C ILE A 173 3.74 7.62 -23.58
N GLU A 174 2.90 7.83 -24.58
CA GLU A 174 2.46 9.16 -25.00
C GLU A 174 0.95 9.26 -25.02
N CYS A 175 0.47 10.46 -24.68
CA CYS A 175 -0.94 10.75 -24.64
C CYS A 175 -1.18 12.17 -25.12
N THR A 176 -2.03 12.35 -26.14
CA THR A 176 -2.24 13.66 -26.77
C THR A 176 -3.71 13.96 -27.01
N TYR A 177 -4.12 15.12 -26.51
CA TYR A 177 -5.48 15.66 -26.68
C TYR A 177 -5.47 17.06 -27.27
N THR A 178 -6.01 17.18 -28.48
CA THR A 178 -6.28 18.46 -29.12
C THR A 178 -7.78 18.77 -28.97
N ASN A 179 -8.14 19.59 -27.97
CA ASN A 179 -9.46 20.23 -27.82
C ASN A 179 -10.67 19.39 -27.29
N LEU A 180 -10.46 18.36 -26.47
CA LEU A 180 -11.56 17.59 -25.84
C LEU A 180 -11.62 17.86 -24.32
N SER A 181 -12.82 18.16 -23.80
CA SER A 181 -13.07 18.53 -22.40
C SER A 181 -14.10 17.61 -21.73
N PRO A 182 -13.99 17.34 -20.41
CA PRO A 182 -12.79 16.95 -19.70
C PRO A 182 -12.51 15.46 -19.87
N LEU A 183 -11.25 15.09 -20.02
CA LEU A 183 -10.85 13.70 -20.18
C LEU A 183 -10.06 13.19 -18.98
N SER A 184 -10.50 12.02 -18.50
CA SER A 184 -9.86 11.30 -17.40
C SER A 184 -9.20 10.04 -17.93
N LEU A 185 -7.89 9.91 -17.69
CA LEU A 185 -7.16 8.67 -17.85
C LEU A 185 -7.24 7.86 -16.56
N SER A 186 -7.18 6.54 -16.66
CA SER A 186 -7.20 5.65 -15.50
C SER A 186 -6.19 4.52 -15.68
N GLY A 187 -5.33 4.35 -14.69
CA GLY A 187 -4.33 3.28 -14.66
C GLY A 187 -2.95 3.71 -14.18
N ASN A 188 -2.09 2.74 -14.02
CA ASN A 188 -0.69 2.90 -13.63
C ASN A 188 0.18 2.84 -14.89
N PHE A 189 0.75 3.97 -15.26
CA PHE A 189 1.56 4.16 -16.47
C PHE A 189 3.03 3.93 -16.12
N ILE A 190 3.58 2.81 -16.57
CA ILE A 190 4.94 2.37 -16.25
C ILE A 190 5.75 2.33 -17.54
N SER A 191 6.52 3.39 -17.77
CA SER A 191 7.34 3.55 -18.96
C SER A 191 8.80 3.15 -18.70
N GLY A 192 9.40 2.41 -19.64
CA GLY A 192 10.81 2.03 -19.59
C GLY A 192 11.78 3.13 -20.04
N THR A 193 11.28 4.23 -20.62
CA THR A 193 12.06 5.44 -20.94
C THR A 193 11.34 6.68 -20.40
N TYR A 194 10.52 7.35 -21.21
CA TYR A 194 9.79 8.56 -20.84
C TYR A 194 8.28 8.39 -20.90
N ALA A 195 7.54 9.25 -20.20
CA ALA A 195 6.09 9.34 -20.33
C ALA A 195 5.69 10.80 -20.59
N SER A 196 4.85 11.02 -21.61
CA SER A 196 4.39 12.37 -21.98
C SER A 196 2.88 12.43 -22.05
N PHE A 197 2.30 13.44 -21.40
CA PHE A 197 0.87 13.65 -21.36
C PHE A 197 0.53 15.09 -21.74
N THR A 198 -0.07 15.26 -22.91
CA THR A 198 -0.51 16.57 -23.41
C THR A 198 -2.01 16.72 -23.25
N ASN A 199 -2.38 17.67 -22.40
CA ASN A 199 -3.73 18.15 -22.12
C ASN A 199 -4.73 17.11 -21.54
N PRO A 200 -4.35 16.18 -20.64
CA PRO A 200 -5.34 15.43 -19.87
C PRO A 200 -5.95 16.33 -18.79
N SER A 201 -7.26 16.23 -18.56
CA SER A 201 -7.90 16.94 -17.44
C SER A 201 -7.58 16.27 -16.11
N SER A 202 -7.56 14.93 -16.11
CA SER A 202 -7.14 14.15 -14.94
C SER A 202 -6.46 12.84 -15.34
N ILE A 203 -5.55 12.37 -14.48
CA ILE A 203 -4.94 11.05 -14.54
C ILE A 203 -5.20 10.39 -13.19
N ASN A 204 -6.04 9.36 -13.17
CA ASN A 204 -6.36 8.59 -11.99
C ASN A 204 -5.43 7.36 -11.93
N GLY A 205 -4.37 7.47 -11.15
CA GLY A 205 -3.34 6.44 -11.02
C GLY A 205 -1.94 7.02 -10.89
N HIS A 206 -0.94 6.19 -11.19
CA HIS A 206 0.47 6.52 -11.04
C HIS A 206 1.14 6.72 -12.40
N ILE A 207 2.14 7.61 -12.43
CA ILE A 207 3.00 7.83 -13.60
C ILE A 207 4.44 7.58 -13.19
N TYR A 208 5.02 6.50 -13.71
CA TYR A 208 6.38 6.06 -13.43
C TYR A 208 7.17 5.99 -14.74
N ALA A 209 8.30 6.66 -14.80
CA ALA A 209 9.18 6.65 -15.96
C ALA A 209 10.64 6.46 -15.57
N LYS A 210 11.42 5.78 -16.41
CA LYS A 210 12.85 5.60 -16.21
C LYS A 210 13.65 6.89 -16.39
N THR A 211 13.20 7.84 -17.21
CA THR A 211 13.98 9.06 -17.47
C THR A 211 13.16 10.29 -17.14
N VAL A 212 12.17 10.61 -17.97
CA VAL A 212 11.46 11.88 -17.90
C VAL A 212 9.96 11.66 -17.87
N VAL A 213 9.26 12.43 -17.03
CA VAL A 213 7.81 12.64 -17.15
C VAL A 213 7.56 14.07 -17.62
N THR A 214 6.75 14.23 -18.66
CA THR A 214 6.34 15.53 -19.19
C THR A 214 4.83 15.66 -19.14
N ILE A 215 4.34 16.73 -18.52
CA ILE A 215 2.91 17.05 -18.46
C ILE A 215 2.69 18.44 -19.06
N THR A 216 1.88 18.53 -20.10
CA THR A 216 1.58 19.79 -20.79
C THR A 216 0.10 20.11 -20.63
N ALA A 217 -0.24 20.94 -19.65
CA ALA A 217 -1.58 21.45 -19.43
C ALA A 217 -1.77 22.78 -20.19
N GLN A 218 -2.80 22.87 -21.04
CA GLN A 218 -3.01 24.07 -21.88
C GLN A 218 -4.15 24.99 -21.40
N THR A 219 -5.26 24.46 -20.85
CA THR A 219 -6.47 25.27 -20.59
C THR A 219 -7.00 25.24 -19.15
N THR A 220 -7.18 24.07 -18.53
CA THR A 220 -7.82 23.94 -17.18
C THR A 220 -6.89 23.37 -16.09
N GLY A 221 -5.60 23.29 -16.35
CA GLY A 221 -4.66 22.53 -15.51
C GLY A 221 -4.87 21.02 -15.63
N THR A 222 -3.86 20.25 -15.21
CA THR A 222 -3.93 18.78 -15.15
C THR A 222 -3.90 18.33 -13.69
N SER A 223 -4.77 17.40 -13.31
CA SER A 223 -4.69 16.73 -12.01
C SER A 223 -4.14 15.30 -12.14
N VAL A 224 -3.22 14.91 -11.27
CA VAL A 224 -2.81 13.52 -11.07
C VAL A 224 -3.38 13.06 -9.73
N ASN A 225 -4.27 12.08 -9.75
CA ASN A 225 -5.03 11.60 -8.60
C ASN A 225 -4.62 10.18 -8.25
N THR A 226 -3.79 10.04 -7.23
CA THR A 226 -3.49 8.74 -6.64
C THR A 226 -4.57 8.29 -5.68
N LEU A 227 -5.56 9.13 -5.34
CA LEU A 227 -6.60 8.80 -4.38
C LEU A 227 -7.52 7.64 -4.83
N SER A 228 -7.68 7.44 -6.13
CA SER A 228 -8.39 6.25 -6.63
C SER A 228 -7.58 4.96 -6.46
N CYS A 229 -6.26 5.13 -6.29
CA CYS A 229 -5.29 4.15 -5.84
C CYS A 229 -4.89 4.37 -4.37
N SER A 230 -5.70 5.10 -3.58
CA SER A 230 -5.35 5.56 -2.23
C SER A 230 -4.78 4.40 -1.44
N PHE A 231 -3.47 4.42 -1.31
CA PHE A 231 -2.76 3.79 -0.25
C PHE A 231 -3.10 4.57 1.03
N ILE A 232 -4.17 4.16 1.70
CA ILE A 232 -4.04 4.03 3.15
C ILE A 232 -3.32 2.69 3.26
N PRO A 233 -2.07 2.63 3.76
CA PRO A 233 -1.52 1.32 4.10
C PRO A 233 -2.61 0.58 4.86
N PRO A 234 -3.00 -0.67 4.50
CA PRO A 234 -3.33 -1.56 5.59
C PRO A 234 -2.11 -1.47 6.49
N ILE A 235 -2.29 -0.81 7.63
CA ILE A 235 -1.29 -0.73 8.69
C ILE A 235 -0.71 -2.14 8.75
N PRO A 236 0.56 -2.39 8.32
CA PRO A 236 1.03 -3.74 8.07
C PRO A 236 0.85 -4.48 9.38
N PRO A 237 -0.09 -5.43 9.52
CA PRO A 237 -0.86 -5.66 10.74
C PRO A 237 0.04 -5.58 11.95
N ILE A 238 0.07 -4.39 12.57
CA ILE A 238 1.21 -4.05 13.41
C ILE A 238 1.09 -4.87 14.70
N PRO A 239 2.18 -5.44 15.23
CA PRO A 239 2.18 -6.12 16.52
C PRO A 239 1.57 -5.20 17.59
N CYS A 240 0.41 -5.60 18.12
CA CYS A 240 -0.31 -4.87 19.14
C CYS A 240 -0.58 -5.77 20.34
N TYR A 241 -0.56 -5.16 21.52
CA TYR A 241 -1.13 -5.74 22.73
C TYR A 241 -2.53 -5.17 22.95
N LEU A 242 -3.47 -5.99 23.42
CA LEU A 242 -4.77 -5.48 23.84
C LEU A 242 -4.68 -4.78 25.20
N LYS A 243 -5.55 -3.79 25.43
CA LYS A 243 -5.79 -3.24 26.77
C LYS A 243 -5.91 -4.34 27.83
N GLY A 244 -5.31 -4.12 29.01
CA GLY A 244 -5.29 -5.08 30.10
C GLY A 244 -4.16 -6.10 30.03
N THR A 245 -3.33 -6.06 28.99
CA THR A 245 -2.05 -6.79 28.95
C THR A 245 -1.14 -6.31 30.07
N LEU A 246 -0.54 -7.26 30.78
CA LEU A 246 0.31 -7.02 31.94
C LEU A 246 1.79 -7.18 31.55
N LEU A 247 2.56 -6.10 31.64
CA LEU A 247 3.97 -6.06 31.28
C LEU A 247 4.85 -6.11 32.53
N LEU A 248 5.99 -6.81 32.44
CA LEU A 248 6.99 -6.78 33.49
C LEU A 248 7.87 -5.51 33.37
N THR A 249 7.71 -4.61 34.32
CA THR A 249 8.55 -3.43 34.52
C THR A 249 9.58 -3.67 35.62
N LYS A 250 10.49 -2.72 35.79
CA LYS A 250 11.46 -2.73 36.91
C LYS A 250 10.74 -2.73 38.28
N GLU A 251 9.60 -2.06 38.36
CA GLU A 251 8.81 -1.83 39.58
C GLU A 251 7.75 -2.93 39.81
N GLY A 252 7.58 -3.87 38.89
CA GLY A 252 6.65 -4.99 39.02
C GLY A 252 5.81 -5.20 37.76
N ILE A 253 4.62 -5.77 37.92
CA ILE A 253 3.71 -6.02 36.82
C ILE A 253 2.77 -4.82 36.66
N VAL A 254 2.78 -4.19 35.48
CA VAL A 254 1.99 -2.99 35.18
C VAL A 254 1.13 -3.24 33.94
N ALA A 255 -0.13 -2.81 33.98
CA ALA A 255 -1.01 -2.87 32.81
C ALA A 255 -0.54 -1.92 31.71
N ILE A 256 -0.58 -2.35 30.45
CA ILE A 256 -0.04 -1.60 29.33
C ILE A 256 -0.67 -0.21 29.18
N GLU A 257 -1.95 -0.06 29.52
CA GLU A 257 -2.65 1.23 29.50
C GLU A 257 -2.11 2.26 30.50
N ASN A 258 -1.33 1.83 31.49
CA ASN A 258 -0.75 2.68 32.52
C ASN A 258 0.74 2.99 32.27
N ILE A 259 1.36 2.34 31.28
CA ILE A 259 2.75 2.58 30.89
C ILE A 259 2.87 3.94 30.17
N LYS A 260 3.98 4.64 30.38
CA LYS A 260 4.31 5.91 29.75
C LYS A 260 5.72 5.88 29.18
N ALA A 261 6.00 6.77 28.23
CA ALA A 261 7.37 6.99 27.77
C ALA A 261 8.26 7.39 28.95
N GLY A 262 9.45 6.78 29.02
CA GLY A 262 10.39 6.89 30.14
C GLY A 262 10.24 5.81 31.21
N ASP A 263 9.13 5.06 31.26
CA ASP A 263 8.98 3.94 32.19
C ASP A 263 9.97 2.82 31.84
N ASN A 264 10.44 2.09 32.86
CA ASN A 264 11.50 1.10 32.71
C ASN A 264 10.93 -0.31 32.54
N ILE A 265 11.10 -0.91 31.36
CA ILE A 265 10.65 -2.28 31.06
C ILE A 265 11.79 -3.28 31.12
N VAL A 266 11.49 -4.46 31.63
CA VAL A 266 12.43 -5.58 31.64
C VAL A 266 12.49 -6.22 30.25
N THR A 267 13.69 -6.27 29.67
CA THR A 267 13.95 -6.92 28.39
C THR A 267 14.87 -8.14 28.59
N LYS A 268 14.71 -9.15 27.72
CA LYS A 268 15.54 -10.39 27.75
C LYS A 268 16.57 -10.47 26.63
N GLY A 269 16.61 -9.49 25.74
CA GLY A 269 17.49 -9.45 24.60
C GLY A 269 16.88 -8.66 23.45
N LYS A 270 17.67 -8.40 22.43
CA LYS A 270 17.25 -7.66 21.24
C LYS A 270 16.75 -8.61 20.17
N ILE A 271 15.89 -8.09 19.31
CA ILE A 271 15.40 -8.75 18.11
C ILE A 271 16.04 -8.02 16.93
N TYR A 272 16.71 -8.77 16.06
CA TYR A 272 17.35 -8.22 14.86
C TYR A 272 17.21 -9.21 13.71
N ASN A 273 16.74 -8.74 12.55
CA ASN A 273 16.46 -9.58 11.38
C ASN A 273 15.65 -10.85 11.73
N ASN A 274 14.57 -10.70 12.49
CA ASN A 274 13.72 -11.79 12.99
C ASN A 274 14.44 -12.86 13.86
N LYS A 275 15.63 -12.53 14.39
CA LYS A 275 16.37 -13.40 15.30
C LYS A 275 16.42 -12.77 16.69
N PHE A 276 16.09 -13.58 17.69
CA PHE A 276 16.28 -13.22 19.08
C PHE A 276 17.75 -13.38 19.47
N ILE A 277 18.37 -12.29 19.89
CA ILE A 277 19.72 -12.25 20.42
C ILE A 277 19.58 -12.06 21.93
N LYS A 278 19.73 -13.17 22.66
CA LYS A 278 19.62 -13.20 24.12
C LYS A 278 20.66 -12.27 24.73
N ASN A 279 20.27 -11.55 25.78
CA ASN A 279 21.24 -10.85 26.61
C ASN A 279 21.83 -11.80 27.66
N ASP A 280 23.15 -11.79 27.80
CA ASP A 280 23.88 -12.55 28.83
C ASP A 280 23.72 -11.95 30.23
N ALA A 281 23.27 -10.70 30.32
CA ALA A 281 22.90 -10.09 31.60
C ALA A 281 21.66 -10.76 32.20
N ILE A 282 21.67 -10.96 33.53
CA ILE A 282 20.59 -11.57 34.31
C ILE A 282 19.24 -10.84 34.06
N GLN A 283 19.29 -9.51 33.92
CA GLN A 283 18.15 -8.65 33.60
C GLN A 283 18.62 -7.37 32.91
N LYS A 284 18.11 -7.06 31.71
CA LYS A 284 18.27 -5.74 31.07
C LYS A 284 17.00 -4.93 31.32
N ILE A 285 17.19 -3.64 31.53
CA ILE A 285 16.11 -2.67 31.72
C ILE A 285 16.28 -1.61 30.64
N GLU A 286 15.21 -1.33 29.91
CA GLU A 286 15.19 -0.32 28.84
C GLU A 286 14.04 0.66 29.09
N PRO A 287 14.25 1.97 28.87
CA PRO A 287 13.16 2.92 28.93
C PRO A 287 12.22 2.71 27.74
N VAL A 288 10.93 2.88 27.97
CA VAL A 288 9.92 2.97 26.91
C VAL A 288 10.17 4.26 26.16
N LYS A 289 10.54 4.15 24.89
CA LYS A 289 10.79 5.31 24.02
C LYS A 289 9.49 5.93 23.53
N TRP A 290 8.49 5.09 23.27
CA TRP A 290 7.20 5.52 22.76
C TRP A 290 6.12 4.51 23.12
N ILE A 291 4.93 5.02 23.42
CA ILE A 291 3.73 4.22 23.60
C ILE A 291 2.56 4.93 22.92
N ASN A 292 1.74 4.18 22.21
CA ASN A 292 0.54 4.71 21.60
C ASN A 292 -0.60 3.71 21.67
N LYS A 293 -1.83 4.23 21.53
CA LYS A 293 -3.05 3.44 21.53
C LYS A 293 -4.00 3.88 20.44
N PHE A 294 -4.79 2.93 19.94
CA PHE A 294 -5.81 3.20 18.95
C PHE A 294 -6.97 2.23 19.12
N LYS A 295 -8.16 2.64 18.66
CA LYS A 295 -9.34 1.78 18.64
C LYS A 295 -9.56 1.23 17.25
N VAL A 296 -9.88 -0.05 17.17
CA VAL A 296 -10.26 -0.69 15.90
C VAL A 296 -11.74 -0.49 15.68
N THR A 297 -12.09 0.10 14.54
CA THR A 297 -13.49 0.36 14.16
C THR A 297 -14.01 -0.60 13.09
N ASP A 298 -13.11 -1.28 12.37
CA ASP A 298 -13.44 -2.28 11.34
C ASP A 298 -12.80 -3.64 11.70
N LEU A 299 -13.62 -4.51 12.28
CA LEU A 299 -13.18 -5.81 12.80
C LEU A 299 -13.28 -6.89 11.71
N ASN A 300 -12.14 -7.33 11.21
CA ASN A 300 -12.01 -8.43 10.25
C ASN A 300 -10.94 -9.43 10.73
N SER A 301 -10.69 -10.49 9.95
CA SER A 301 -9.73 -11.56 10.32
C SER A 301 -8.29 -11.07 10.51
N GLU A 302 -7.90 -9.93 9.97
CA GLU A 302 -6.56 -9.36 10.14
C GLU A 302 -6.47 -8.40 11.34
N SER A 303 -7.59 -7.88 11.85
CA SER A 303 -7.63 -6.96 12.99
C SER A 303 -8.15 -7.59 14.29
N ARG A 304 -8.89 -8.69 14.21
CA ARG A 304 -9.43 -9.41 15.37
C ARG A 304 -8.33 -10.11 16.19
N PRO A 305 -8.38 -10.02 17.53
CA PRO A 305 -7.28 -10.43 18.38
C PRO A 305 -7.21 -11.95 18.44
N ILE A 306 -5.99 -12.44 18.63
CA ILE A 306 -5.75 -13.82 19.04
C ILE A 306 -5.72 -13.85 20.56
N CYS A 307 -6.61 -14.65 21.14
CA CYS A 307 -6.58 -15.03 22.54
C CYS A 307 -5.64 -16.22 22.71
N ILE A 308 -4.68 -16.08 23.62
CA ILE A 308 -3.84 -17.15 24.14
C ILE A 308 -4.28 -17.34 25.58
N LYS A 309 -5.09 -18.36 25.85
CA LYS A 309 -5.63 -18.61 27.19
C LYS A 309 -4.51 -18.85 28.20
N ARG A 310 -4.80 -18.56 29.46
CA ARG A 310 -3.98 -19.01 30.58
C ARG A 310 -3.63 -20.49 30.41
N ASP A 311 -2.37 -20.82 30.69
CA ASP A 311 -1.82 -22.17 30.61
C ASP A 311 -1.66 -22.76 29.19
N ALA A 312 -2.01 -22.03 28.12
CA ALA A 312 -2.03 -22.56 26.75
C ALA A 312 -0.65 -22.97 26.19
N LEU A 313 0.43 -22.39 26.70
CA LEU A 313 1.82 -22.69 26.31
C LEU A 313 2.57 -23.50 27.38
N GLY A 314 1.87 -23.95 28.43
CA GLY A 314 2.41 -24.68 29.57
C GLY A 314 1.85 -24.15 30.89
N LYS A 315 2.03 -24.90 31.98
CA LYS A 315 1.52 -24.51 33.31
C LYS A 315 2.02 -23.11 33.71
N ASN A 316 1.09 -22.19 34.00
CA ASN A 316 1.28 -20.76 34.27
C ASN A 316 1.86 -19.93 33.10
N TYR A 317 1.75 -20.41 31.85
CA TYR A 317 2.24 -19.73 30.65
C TYR A 317 1.15 -19.68 29.54
N PRO A 318 0.56 -18.51 29.24
CA PRO A 318 0.62 -17.28 30.04
C PRO A 318 -0.04 -17.49 31.41
N PHE A 319 0.27 -16.64 32.40
CA PHE A 319 -0.36 -16.72 33.73
C PHE A 319 -1.77 -16.08 33.77
N LYS A 320 -2.13 -15.35 32.71
CA LYS A 320 -3.44 -14.74 32.45
C LYS A 320 -3.65 -14.69 30.94
N ASP A 321 -4.89 -14.84 30.47
CA ASP A 321 -5.22 -14.74 29.05
C ASP A 321 -4.57 -13.52 28.41
N LEU A 322 -3.81 -13.75 27.34
CA LEU A 322 -3.09 -12.74 26.58
C LEU A 322 -3.79 -12.52 25.24
N TYR A 323 -4.18 -11.28 24.98
CA TYR A 323 -4.80 -10.90 23.72
C TYR A 323 -3.85 -10.00 22.93
N VAL A 324 -3.55 -10.41 21.70
CA VAL A 324 -2.63 -9.71 20.80
C VAL A 324 -3.17 -9.69 19.37
N SER A 325 -2.69 -8.77 18.53
CA SER A 325 -3.05 -8.77 17.11
C SER A 325 -2.56 -10.05 16.40
N PRO A 326 -3.19 -10.48 15.27
CA PRO A 326 -2.84 -11.72 14.57
C PRO A 326 -1.36 -11.88 14.22
N ASN A 327 -0.69 -10.79 13.87
CA ASN A 327 0.70 -10.81 13.44
C ASN A 327 1.70 -10.47 14.56
N HIS A 328 1.23 -10.30 15.79
CA HIS A 328 2.09 -10.10 16.95
C HIS A 328 2.93 -11.35 17.23
N SER A 329 4.25 -11.21 17.29
CA SER A 329 5.16 -12.34 17.47
C SER A 329 5.43 -12.63 18.94
N LEU A 330 5.23 -13.89 19.31
CA LEU A 330 5.72 -14.45 20.57
C LEU A 330 7.08 -15.09 20.35
N LEU A 331 7.94 -15.04 21.38
CA LEU A 331 9.22 -15.74 21.38
C LEU A 331 9.04 -17.11 22.02
N ILE A 332 8.94 -18.12 21.16
CA ILE A 332 8.80 -19.52 21.58
C ILE A 332 10.07 -20.25 21.17
N LYS A 333 10.78 -20.82 22.17
CA LYS A 333 12.05 -21.53 21.97
C LYS A 333 13.08 -20.72 21.14
N GLY A 334 13.14 -19.41 21.39
CA GLY A 334 14.08 -18.48 20.74
C GLY A 334 13.69 -18.07 19.31
N LYS A 335 12.50 -18.46 18.83
CA LYS A 335 11.98 -18.06 17.52
C LYS A 335 10.80 -17.10 17.67
N MET A 336 10.72 -16.12 16.79
CA MET A 336 9.53 -15.27 16.66
C MET A 336 8.45 -16.02 15.89
N ILE A 337 7.30 -16.20 16.53
CA ILE A 337 6.16 -16.92 15.95
C ILE A 337 4.93 -16.01 16.04
N PRO A 338 4.36 -15.57 14.91
CA PRO A 338 3.15 -14.75 14.91
C PRO A 338 1.97 -15.48 15.57
N ALA A 339 1.20 -14.80 16.41
CA ALA A 339 0.13 -15.39 17.21
C ALA A 339 -0.90 -16.17 16.37
N LYS A 340 -1.27 -15.68 15.18
CA LYS A 340 -2.21 -16.36 14.27
C LYS A 340 -1.76 -17.75 13.84
N THR A 341 -0.45 -18.00 13.82
CA THR A 341 0.11 -19.30 13.44
C THR A 341 0.02 -20.34 14.55
N LEU A 342 -0.24 -19.90 15.79
CA LEU A 342 -0.41 -20.76 16.97
C LEU A 342 -1.86 -21.19 17.20
N VAL A 343 -2.80 -20.67 16.41
CA VAL A 343 -4.23 -20.93 16.58
C VAL A 343 -4.52 -22.43 16.46
N ASN A 344 -5.02 -23.00 17.55
CA ASN A 344 -5.48 -24.38 17.64
C ASN A 344 -6.99 -24.50 17.85
N ARG A 345 -7.71 -23.35 17.93
CA ARG A 345 -9.16 -23.23 18.10
C ARG A 345 -9.70 -23.69 19.46
N GLU A 346 -8.84 -23.92 20.45
CA GLU A 346 -9.24 -24.37 21.78
C GLU A 346 -8.61 -23.49 22.87
N THR A 347 -7.30 -23.61 23.06
CA THR A 347 -6.52 -22.84 24.03
C THR A 347 -5.90 -21.58 23.41
N ILE A 348 -5.74 -21.57 22.09
CA ILE A 348 -5.30 -20.41 21.31
C ILE A 348 -6.27 -20.26 20.13
N TYR A 349 -7.02 -19.16 20.10
CA TYR A 349 -8.07 -18.94 19.10
C TYR A 349 -8.21 -17.46 18.76
N GLN A 350 -8.75 -17.18 17.57
CA GLN A 350 -9.13 -15.83 17.20
C GLN A 350 -10.47 -15.48 17.84
N ASP A 351 -10.51 -14.37 18.58
CA ASP A 351 -11.71 -13.92 19.26
C ASP A 351 -12.58 -13.11 18.29
N ASN A 352 -13.76 -13.66 17.97
CA ASN A 352 -14.72 -13.03 17.08
C ASN A 352 -15.86 -12.30 17.82
N GLU A 353 -15.87 -12.37 19.15
CA GLU A 353 -16.93 -11.83 20.01
C GLU A 353 -16.52 -10.52 20.69
N LEU A 354 -15.22 -10.28 20.84
CA LEU A 354 -14.71 -9.02 21.35
C LEU A 354 -15.05 -7.84 20.43
N ASP A 355 -15.86 -6.93 20.96
CA ASP A 355 -16.16 -5.62 20.40
C ASP A 355 -15.39 -4.52 21.16
N ASN A 356 -15.23 -3.34 20.56
CA ASN A 356 -14.52 -2.18 21.15
C ASN A 356 -13.04 -2.44 21.51
N ILE A 357 -12.29 -2.96 20.54
CA ILE A 357 -10.88 -3.30 20.67
C ILE A 357 -10.03 -2.03 20.76
N GLU A 358 -9.28 -1.90 21.86
CA GLU A 358 -8.25 -0.87 22.05
C GLU A 358 -6.89 -1.54 22.12
N TYR A 359 -6.08 -1.29 21.09
CA TYR A 359 -4.73 -1.83 20.95
C TYR A 359 -3.69 -0.82 21.38
N TYR A 360 -2.55 -1.33 21.83
CA TYR A 360 -1.40 -0.59 22.31
C TYR A 360 -0.12 -1.06 21.60
N HIS A 361 0.71 -0.08 21.23
CA HIS A 361 2.07 -0.28 20.76
C HIS A 361 3.05 0.23 21.78
N LEU A 362 4.12 -0.51 22.02
CA LEU A 362 5.16 -0.14 22.95
C LEU A 362 6.52 -0.29 22.29
N GLU A 363 7.26 0.80 22.16
CA GLU A 363 8.61 0.83 21.61
C GLU A 363 9.63 1.04 22.73
N CYS A 364 10.71 0.26 22.69
CA CYS A 364 11.89 0.45 23.54
C CYS A 364 13.00 1.17 22.76
N GLU A 365 14.17 1.38 23.35
CA GLU A 365 15.31 1.93 22.61
C GLU A 365 15.74 1.02 21.44
N GLU A 366 15.67 -0.29 21.64
CA GLU A 366 15.86 -1.31 20.62
C GLU A 366 14.56 -2.09 20.37
N HIS A 367 14.46 -2.79 19.24
CA HIS A 367 13.46 -3.85 19.08
C HIS A 367 13.86 -4.99 20.01
N SER A 368 13.04 -5.24 21.02
CA SER A 368 13.42 -5.99 22.21
C SER A 368 12.37 -7.05 22.55
N ALA A 369 12.83 -8.14 23.15
CA ALA A 369 11.94 -9.15 23.73
C ALA A 369 11.53 -8.70 25.14
N ILE A 370 10.24 -8.41 25.32
CA ILE A 370 9.63 -8.01 26.58
C ILE A 370 8.78 -9.15 27.16
N ILE A 371 8.32 -9.02 28.40
CA ILE A 371 7.51 -10.03 29.06
C ILE A 371 6.08 -9.51 29.25
N ALA A 372 5.14 -10.11 28.51
CA ALA A 372 3.71 -9.81 28.54
C ALA A 372 2.91 -11.02 29.04
N ASN A 373 2.16 -10.86 30.13
CA ASN A 373 1.43 -11.94 30.82
C ASN A 373 2.31 -13.19 31.09
N GLY A 374 3.61 -12.98 31.30
CA GLY A 374 4.59 -14.05 31.54
C GLY A 374 5.21 -14.65 30.28
N ILE A 375 4.75 -14.25 29.09
CA ILE A 375 5.26 -14.72 27.79
C ILE A 375 6.27 -13.74 27.25
N LEU A 376 7.34 -14.24 26.64
CA LEU A 376 8.24 -13.40 25.86
C LEU A 376 7.58 -13.05 24.54
N SER A 377 7.52 -11.76 24.23
CA SER A 377 6.93 -11.22 23.01
C SER A 377 7.68 -9.98 22.56
N GLU A 378 7.45 -9.56 21.33
CA GLU A 378 8.18 -8.43 20.74
C GLU A 378 7.71 -7.07 21.27
N SER A 379 8.64 -6.12 21.40
CA SER A 379 8.31 -4.69 21.39
C SER A 379 8.02 -4.24 19.95
N PHE A 380 7.50 -3.03 19.80
CA PHE A 380 7.26 -2.41 18.50
C PHE A 380 8.58 -2.13 17.78
N LEU A 381 8.65 -2.50 16.50
CA LEU A 381 9.73 -2.15 15.59
C LEU A 381 9.32 -0.92 14.77
N GLU A 382 10.06 0.17 14.94
CA GLU A 382 9.92 1.38 14.14
C GLU A 382 10.50 1.14 12.74
N ILE A 383 9.67 1.27 11.70
CA ILE A 383 10.06 1.18 10.29
C ILE A 383 9.50 2.38 9.50
N ASN A 384 9.60 3.60 10.04
CA ASN A 384 8.99 4.84 9.51
C ASN A 384 7.45 4.79 9.44
N ASN A 385 6.81 4.09 10.36
CA ASN A 385 5.35 3.93 10.45
C ASN A 385 4.71 4.80 11.56
N ARG A 386 5.50 5.55 12.35
CA ARG A 386 4.99 6.42 13.43
C ARG A 386 4.02 7.50 12.96
N ASP A 387 4.32 8.17 11.84
CA ASP A 387 3.52 9.28 11.28
C ASP A 387 2.09 8.88 10.89
N VAL A 388 1.89 7.59 10.59
CA VAL A 388 0.56 7.04 10.28
C VAL A 388 -0.34 7.10 11.50
N PHE A 389 0.22 6.98 12.70
CA PHE A 389 -0.51 6.89 13.95
C PHE A 389 -0.83 8.22 14.58
N ASP A 390 0.10 9.19 14.54
CA ASP A 390 -0.16 10.55 15.02
C ASP A 390 -1.30 11.23 14.24
N ASN A 391 -1.54 10.81 12.99
CA ASN A 391 -2.64 11.28 12.15
C ASN A 391 -3.89 10.36 12.12
N SER A 392 -3.88 9.21 12.81
CA SER A 392 -4.92 8.16 12.68
C SER A 392 -6.24 8.39 13.44
N ILE A 393 -6.50 9.59 13.97
CA ILE A 393 -7.79 9.94 14.62
C ILE A 393 -8.97 9.96 13.60
N ARG A 394 -8.74 9.75 12.30
CA ARG A 394 -9.81 9.77 11.28
C ARG A 394 -9.77 8.58 10.33
N MET A 395 -10.06 7.39 10.83
CA MET A 395 -10.79 6.41 10.01
C MET A 395 -12.27 6.87 9.91
N ARG A 396 -12.55 7.82 9.00
CA ARG A 396 -13.93 8.13 8.60
C ARG A 396 -14.30 7.25 7.41
N PRO A 397 -15.39 6.47 7.49
CA PRO A 397 -16.02 5.92 6.29
C PRO A 397 -16.48 7.06 5.40
N ARG A 398 -16.22 6.98 4.08
CA ARG A 398 -17.06 7.68 3.11
C ARG A 398 -18.47 7.15 3.29
N VAL A 399 -19.39 8.01 3.71
CA VAL A 399 -20.83 7.71 3.78
C VAL A 399 -21.28 7.28 2.39
N ASN A 400 -21.64 6.00 2.24
CA ASN A 400 -22.48 5.56 1.14
C ASN A 400 -23.85 6.23 1.34
N SER A 401 -24.04 7.40 0.74
CA SER A 401 -25.36 7.97 0.49
C SER A 401 -26.01 7.16 -0.63
N ASN A 402 -26.56 5.99 -0.28
CA ASN A 402 -27.62 5.29 -1.04
C ASN A 402 -28.20 4.10 -0.25
N LYS A 403 -28.62 4.34 0.99
CA LYS A 403 -29.65 3.52 1.64
C LYS A 403 -30.80 4.41 2.08
N THR A 404 -31.49 4.97 1.09
CA THR A 404 -32.86 5.47 1.29
C THR A 404 -33.79 4.55 0.50
N ASN A 405 -34.75 3.96 1.21
CA ASN A 405 -35.92 3.25 0.71
C ASN A 405 -35.74 1.84 0.13
N LEU A 406 -35.67 0.83 1.02
CA LEU A 406 -36.27 -0.48 0.73
C LEU A 406 -36.76 -1.20 2.01
N LYS A 407 -37.47 -0.48 2.89
CA LYS A 407 -38.16 -1.07 4.06
C LYS A 407 -39.61 -0.56 4.25
N LYS A 408 -40.28 -0.11 3.18
CA LYS A 408 -41.68 0.37 3.26
C LYS A 408 -42.68 -0.24 2.26
N MET A 409 -42.37 -1.39 1.65
CA MET A 409 -43.35 -2.19 0.91
C MET A 409 -43.26 -3.64 1.34
N LEU A 410 -43.94 -3.96 2.45
CA LEU A 410 -44.47 -5.28 2.83
C LEU A 410 -45.20 -5.14 4.17
N ARG A 411 -46.24 -4.30 4.15
CA ARG A 411 -47.40 -4.32 5.04
C ARG A 411 -48.54 -3.67 4.27
N LEU A 412 -49.27 -4.51 3.55
CA LEU A 412 -50.72 -4.51 3.33
C LEU A 412 -51.05 -5.88 2.74
#